data_AF-A0A2E1B8W2-F1
#
_entry.id   AF-A0A2E1B8W2-F1
#
_cell.length_a   1.000
_cell.length_b   1.000
_cell.length_c   1.000
_cell.angle_alpha   90.00
_cell.angle_beta   90.00
_cell.angle_gamma   90.00
#
_symmetry.space_group_name_H-M   'P 1'
#
loop_
_entity.id
_entity.type
_entity.pdbx_description
1 polymer ?
#
loop_
_entity_poly.entity_id
_entity_poly.type
_entity_poly.pdbx_seq_one_letter_code
_entity_poly.pdbx_strand_id
1 'polypeptide(L)'
;MSLTNEKSTEDIAHGIRKRVFLHTMRNNGGYLSQACSAAESLAFLYNEALHLGAPTLPPVPKPFAGVPSAHNPDAFTGAGYHGPFAAEYDRFFVSPAHYALVIYSALIEVGRMDENALDHFNKDGGSVEMIGAEHSPGMEVTTGSLAQGLSMASGVAFARKRAGEKGKVWVYMSDGEFQEGQTWECLSAMRHHGIDNIRVIVDVNRQQCDGAMSSVQELYDLPERITAFGATCRSIDGHDLDAMRKAADSAEPGKPLVILANTSPFQGMDFLKKRFPRLHYVRFKSEAERTEMRDALAVELGVDLNEIEEA
;
A
#
# COMPACT_ATOMS: atom_id res chain seq x y z
N MET A 1 19.61 10.97 -10.41
CA MET A 1 19.64 9.62 -11.00
C MET A 1 18.40 8.89 -10.52
N SER A 2 17.62 8.29 -11.44
CA SER A 2 16.55 7.37 -11.05
C SER A 2 17.19 6.12 -10.43
N LEU A 3 16.63 5.60 -9.34
CA LEU A 3 17.04 4.29 -8.81
C LEU A 3 16.56 3.25 -9.82
N THR A 4 17.49 2.58 -10.51
CA THR A 4 17.17 1.42 -11.33
C THR A 4 17.20 0.18 -10.45
N ASN A 5 16.06 -0.46 -10.26
CA ASN A 5 16.00 -1.76 -9.59
C ASN A 5 16.37 -2.86 -10.60
N GLU A 6 17.19 -3.81 -10.16
CA GLU A 6 17.62 -4.95 -10.99
C GLU A 6 16.64 -6.13 -10.89
N LYS A 7 15.76 -6.13 -9.88
CA LYS A 7 14.77 -7.18 -9.66
C LYS A 7 13.58 -7.04 -10.61
N SER A 8 13.01 -8.18 -11.02
CA SER A 8 11.71 -8.19 -11.68
C SER A 8 10.60 -7.77 -10.71
N THR A 9 9.46 -7.35 -11.26
CA THR A 9 8.29 -6.98 -10.45
C THR A 9 7.75 -8.19 -9.68
N GLU A 10 7.84 -9.38 -10.26
CA GLU A 10 7.50 -10.65 -9.65
C GLU A 10 8.43 -10.97 -8.47
N ASP A 11 9.74 -10.77 -8.61
CA ASP A 11 10.71 -10.98 -7.53
C ASP A 11 10.49 -9.99 -6.37
N ILE A 12 10.15 -8.74 -6.68
CA ILE A 12 9.81 -7.72 -5.67
C ILE A 12 8.53 -8.13 -4.93
N ALA A 13 7.49 -8.57 -5.64
CA ALA A 13 6.24 -9.03 -5.02
C ALA A 13 6.49 -10.25 -4.10
N HIS A 14 7.33 -11.19 -4.53
CA HIS A 14 7.75 -12.31 -3.69
C HIS A 14 8.58 -11.85 -2.48
N GLY A 15 9.51 -10.93 -2.67
CA GLY A 15 10.33 -10.34 -1.61
C GLY A 15 9.50 -9.62 -0.54
N ILE A 16 8.47 -8.87 -0.94
CA ILE A 16 7.50 -8.24 -0.03
C ILE A 16 6.86 -9.31 0.88
N ARG A 17 6.31 -10.38 0.29
CA ARG A 17 5.70 -11.48 1.05
C ARG A 17 6.68 -12.12 2.03
N LYS A 18 7.90 -12.44 1.57
CA LYS A 18 8.96 -13.03 2.39
C LYS A 18 9.30 -12.15 3.59
N ARG A 19 9.49 -10.84 3.39
CA ARG A 19 9.82 -9.92 4.50
C ARG A 19 8.70 -9.80 5.52
N VAL A 20 7.45 -9.67 5.08
CA VAL A 20 6.31 -9.59 6.02
C VAL A 20 6.15 -10.89 6.79
N PHE A 21 6.38 -12.05 6.14
CA PHE A 21 6.43 -13.35 6.82
C PHE A 21 7.52 -13.41 7.89
N LEU A 22 8.77 -13.10 7.54
CA LEU A 22 9.90 -13.09 8.48
C LEU A 22 9.64 -12.14 9.66
N HIS A 23 9.17 -10.93 9.38
CA HIS A 23 8.81 -9.96 10.41
C HIS A 23 7.72 -10.51 11.35
N THR A 24 6.67 -11.11 10.79
CA THR A 24 5.57 -11.69 11.57
C THR A 24 6.06 -12.81 12.49
N MET A 25 6.94 -13.68 11.98
CA MET A 25 7.52 -14.76 12.78
C MET A 25 8.37 -14.21 13.92
N ARG A 26 9.21 -13.21 13.68
CA ARG A 26 10.08 -12.60 14.70
C ARG A 26 9.30 -11.83 15.78
N ASN A 27 8.24 -11.14 15.41
CA ASN A 27 7.50 -10.23 16.29
C ASN A 27 6.20 -10.82 16.88
N ASN A 28 5.97 -12.13 16.70
CA ASN A 28 4.79 -12.84 17.21
C ASN A 28 3.44 -12.24 16.73
N GLY A 29 3.43 -11.62 15.55
CA GLY A 29 2.23 -11.10 14.91
C GLY A 29 2.51 -10.14 13.76
N GLY A 30 1.52 -9.96 12.89
CA GLY A 30 1.69 -9.14 11.69
C GLY A 30 0.53 -9.20 10.69
N TYR A 31 0.60 -8.33 9.69
CA TYR A 31 -0.41 -8.14 8.64
C TYR A 31 -0.11 -9.01 7.39
N LEU A 32 -0.14 -10.34 7.56
CA LEU A 32 0.18 -11.28 6.47
C LEU A 32 -0.80 -11.18 5.29
N SER A 33 -2.10 -11.00 5.54
CA SER A 33 -3.10 -10.95 4.47
C SER A 33 -2.88 -9.78 3.53
N GLN A 34 -2.45 -8.64 4.06
CA GLN A 34 -2.18 -7.42 3.31
C GLN A 34 -0.94 -7.60 2.42
N ALA A 35 0.07 -8.33 2.88
CA ALA A 35 1.20 -8.69 2.03
C ALA A 35 0.78 -9.62 0.90
N CYS A 36 -0.11 -10.58 1.18
CA CYS A 36 -0.61 -11.51 0.18
C CYS A 36 -1.40 -10.77 -0.92
N SER A 37 -2.32 -9.89 -0.54
CA SER A 37 -3.20 -9.21 -1.47
C SER A 37 -2.51 -8.08 -2.25
N ALA A 38 -1.61 -7.32 -1.61
CA ALA A 38 -1.07 -6.08 -2.18
C ALA A 38 0.27 -6.21 -2.90
N ALA A 39 1.00 -7.32 -2.74
CA ALA A 39 2.38 -7.43 -3.20
C ALA A 39 2.57 -7.12 -4.69
N GLU A 40 1.75 -7.69 -5.60
CA GLU A 40 1.87 -7.39 -7.04
C GLU A 40 1.60 -5.92 -7.34
N SER A 41 0.55 -5.34 -6.74
CA SER A 41 0.19 -3.94 -6.98
C SER A 41 1.27 -2.98 -6.52
N LEU A 42 1.84 -3.21 -5.33
CA LEU A 42 2.88 -2.35 -4.77
C LEU A 42 4.22 -2.55 -5.50
N ALA A 43 4.56 -3.78 -5.88
CA ALA A 43 5.71 -4.06 -6.72
C ALA A 43 5.59 -3.32 -8.06
N PHE A 44 4.44 -3.43 -8.74
CA PHE A 44 4.16 -2.72 -9.98
C PHE A 44 4.29 -1.21 -9.81
N LEU A 45 3.67 -0.64 -8.76
CA LEU A 45 3.73 0.79 -8.50
C LEU A 45 5.17 1.29 -8.35
N TYR A 46 5.97 0.67 -7.47
CA TYR A 46 7.32 1.14 -7.19
C TYR A 46 8.34 0.79 -8.27
N ASN A 47 8.16 -0.32 -8.98
CA ASN A 47 9.13 -0.80 -9.97
C ASN A 47 8.87 -0.26 -11.38
N GLU A 48 7.60 -0.04 -11.75
CA GLU A 48 7.22 0.26 -13.13
C GLU A 48 6.42 1.55 -13.28
N ALA A 49 5.40 1.76 -12.43
CA ALA A 49 4.37 2.76 -12.70
C ALA A 49 4.72 4.17 -12.22
N LEU A 50 5.33 4.28 -11.03
CA LEU A 50 5.61 5.57 -10.39
C LEU A 50 6.87 6.21 -10.97
N HIS A 51 6.71 7.41 -11.53
CA HIS A 51 7.86 8.25 -11.88
C HIS A 51 8.32 9.07 -10.66
N LEU A 52 9.21 8.48 -9.86
CA LEU A 52 9.71 9.10 -8.62
C LEU A 52 11.12 9.68 -8.77
N GLY A 53 11.41 10.73 -8.00
CA GLY A 53 12.78 11.21 -7.85
C GLY A 53 13.60 10.33 -6.90
N ALA A 54 14.89 10.66 -6.77
CA ALA A 54 15.76 10.04 -5.77
C ALA A 54 15.25 10.38 -4.35
N PRO A 55 15.29 9.42 -3.39
CA PRO A 55 14.93 9.69 -2.02
C PRO A 55 15.70 10.90 -1.45
N THR A 56 15.00 11.74 -0.69
CA THR A 56 15.57 12.90 0.01
C THR A 56 15.80 12.63 1.49
N LEU A 57 15.37 11.46 1.98
CA LEU A 57 15.61 10.97 3.33
C LEU A 57 16.64 9.83 3.33
N PRO A 58 17.35 9.61 4.46
CA PRO A 58 18.29 8.51 4.58
C PRO A 58 17.60 7.14 4.43
N PRO A 59 18.30 6.11 3.91
CA PRO A 59 17.76 4.76 3.80
C PRO A 59 17.29 4.17 5.14
N VAL A 60 18.03 4.46 6.22
CA VAL A 60 17.61 4.17 7.59
C VAL A 60 16.76 5.34 8.11
N PRO A 61 15.48 5.13 8.45
CA PRO A 61 14.58 6.19 8.91
C PRO A 61 15.09 6.93 10.14
N LYS A 62 14.92 8.25 10.12
CA LYS A 62 15.23 9.11 11.26
C LYS A 62 14.25 8.83 12.40
N PRO A 63 14.65 9.02 13.67
CA PRO A 63 13.72 9.07 14.79
C PRO A 63 12.61 10.12 14.56
N PHE A 64 11.47 9.95 15.23
CA PHE A 64 10.39 10.93 15.18
C PHE A 64 10.84 12.26 15.82
N ALA A 65 10.82 13.34 15.02
CA ALA A 65 11.27 14.66 15.44
C ALA A 65 10.16 15.50 16.09
N GLY A 66 8.98 14.94 16.35
CA GLY A 66 7.79 15.67 16.78
C GLY A 66 6.92 16.16 15.63
N VAL A 67 5.73 16.67 15.97
CA VAL A 67 4.74 17.12 14.98
C VAL A 67 5.16 18.41 14.27
N PRO A 68 4.67 18.66 13.04
CA PRO A 68 4.90 19.92 12.33
C PRO A 68 4.41 21.13 13.16
N SER A 69 5.28 22.12 13.37
CA SER A 69 4.90 23.38 14.02
C SER A 69 5.87 24.51 13.66
N ALA A 70 5.49 25.75 13.94
CA ALA A 70 6.37 26.91 13.77
C ALA A 70 7.66 26.85 14.62
N HIS A 71 7.71 25.96 15.60
CA HIS A 71 8.84 25.78 16.53
C HIS A 71 9.58 24.45 16.33
N ASN A 72 9.18 23.65 15.34
CA ASN A 72 9.83 22.38 15.02
C ASN A 72 10.34 22.40 13.57
N PRO A 73 11.53 22.98 13.33
CA PRO A 73 12.12 23.02 11.98
C PRO A 73 12.60 21.65 11.50
N ASP A 74 12.73 20.67 12.40
CA ASP A 74 13.23 19.33 12.12
C ASP A 74 12.13 18.34 11.70
N ALA A 75 10.87 18.78 11.70
CA ALA A 75 9.74 17.99 11.22
C ALA A 75 9.97 17.58 9.75
N PHE A 76 9.68 16.31 9.46
CA PHE A 76 9.81 15.76 8.12
C PHE A 76 8.63 14.86 7.81
N THR A 77 8.44 14.55 6.53
CA THR A 77 7.42 13.63 6.07
C THR A 77 8.04 12.43 5.36
N GLY A 78 7.39 11.28 5.49
CA GLY A 78 7.73 10.02 4.83
C GLY A 78 7.73 10.10 3.31
N ALA A 79 7.07 11.12 2.76
CA ALA A 79 7.16 11.55 1.37
C ALA A 79 8.60 11.63 0.84
N GLY A 80 9.59 11.88 1.69
CA GLY A 80 10.99 11.94 1.26
C GLY A 80 11.52 10.61 0.69
N TYR A 81 10.90 9.47 1.02
CA TYR A 81 11.21 8.17 0.39
C TYR A 81 10.72 8.09 -1.08
N HIS A 82 9.73 8.90 -1.45
CA HIS A 82 9.29 9.09 -2.84
C HIS A 82 10.09 10.16 -3.58
N GLY A 83 10.93 10.92 -2.87
CA GLY A 83 11.79 11.96 -3.41
C GLY A 83 11.18 13.36 -3.39
N PRO A 84 11.77 14.33 -4.11
CA PRO A 84 11.40 15.73 -4.04
C PRO A 84 9.98 16.00 -4.57
N PHE A 85 9.36 17.05 -4.04
CA PHE A 85 8.08 17.58 -4.54
C PHE A 85 8.31 18.44 -5.78
N ALA A 86 8.58 17.81 -6.92
CA ALA A 86 8.76 18.48 -8.21
C ALA A 86 7.57 18.24 -9.17
N ALA A 87 7.45 19.09 -10.19
CA ALA A 87 6.31 19.11 -11.11
C ALA A 87 6.25 17.88 -12.01
N GLU A 88 7.39 17.22 -12.27
CA GLU A 88 7.53 16.05 -13.12
C GLU A 88 7.33 14.71 -12.39
N TYR A 89 7.50 14.69 -11.06
CA TYR A 89 7.46 13.46 -10.27
C TYR A 89 6.05 13.15 -9.79
N ASP A 90 5.71 11.87 -9.83
CA ASP A 90 4.48 11.34 -9.30
C ASP A 90 4.45 11.45 -7.78
N ARG A 91 3.24 11.54 -7.22
CA ARG A 91 2.99 11.43 -5.77
C ARG A 91 2.19 10.18 -5.48
N PHE A 92 2.47 9.52 -4.37
CA PHE A 92 1.84 8.26 -4.00
C PHE A 92 1.24 8.31 -2.59
N PHE A 93 -0.05 8.06 -2.48
CA PHE A 93 -0.81 8.12 -1.25
C PHE A 93 -1.30 6.73 -0.87
N VAL A 94 -1.05 6.31 0.36
CA VAL A 94 -1.54 5.04 0.91
C VAL A 94 -2.68 5.35 1.87
N SER A 95 -3.92 5.06 1.46
CA SER A 95 -5.10 5.32 2.27
C SER A 95 -5.27 4.33 3.44
N PRO A 96 -5.06 3.01 3.27
CA PRO A 96 -5.14 2.08 4.39
C PRO A 96 -3.80 2.06 5.14
N ALA A 97 -3.60 2.99 6.08
CA ALA A 97 -2.36 3.17 6.85
C ALA A 97 -1.80 1.89 7.50
N HIS A 98 -2.66 0.91 7.80
CA HIS A 98 -2.28 -0.37 8.37
C HIS A 98 -1.50 -1.29 7.40
N TYR A 99 -1.39 -0.93 6.12
CA TYR A 99 -0.53 -1.59 5.13
C TYR A 99 0.95 -1.18 5.29
N ALA A 100 1.28 -0.36 6.29
CA ALA A 100 2.61 0.19 6.56
C ALA A 100 3.75 -0.84 6.41
N LEU A 101 3.64 -2.01 7.04
CA LEU A 101 4.67 -3.04 6.95
C LEU A 101 4.90 -3.54 5.50
N VAL A 102 3.83 -3.62 4.70
CA VAL A 102 3.92 -4.00 3.28
C VAL A 102 4.55 -2.88 2.46
N ILE A 103 4.22 -1.62 2.75
CA ILE A 103 4.84 -0.44 2.13
C ILE A 103 6.34 -0.37 2.44
N TYR A 104 6.73 -0.55 3.71
CA TYR A 104 8.13 -0.56 4.10
C TYR A 104 8.88 -1.70 3.41
N SER A 105 8.28 -2.89 3.34
CA SER A 105 8.85 -4.03 2.63
C SER A 105 9.03 -3.72 1.13
N ALA A 106 8.06 -3.06 0.50
CA ALA A 106 8.18 -2.64 -0.89
C ALA A 106 9.31 -1.61 -1.09
N LEU A 107 9.42 -0.60 -0.21
CA LEU A 107 10.50 0.39 -0.25
C LEU A 107 11.88 -0.27 -0.09
N ILE A 108 12.00 -1.29 0.74
CA ILE A 108 13.24 -2.08 0.91
C ILE A 108 13.54 -2.87 -0.37
N GLU A 109 12.56 -3.56 -0.93
CA GLU A 109 12.72 -4.34 -2.16
C GLU A 109 13.12 -3.51 -3.38
N VAL A 110 12.80 -2.21 -3.38
CA VAL A 110 13.22 -1.26 -4.43
C VAL A 110 14.40 -0.37 -4.04
N GLY A 111 15.07 -0.67 -2.93
CA GLY A 111 16.31 0.00 -2.50
C GLY A 111 16.12 1.46 -2.05
N ARG A 112 14.89 1.87 -1.71
CA ARG A 112 14.57 3.19 -1.16
C ARG A 112 14.72 3.26 0.36
N MET A 113 14.67 2.12 1.04
CA MET A 113 14.78 1.98 2.49
C MET A 113 15.74 0.81 2.80
N ASP A 114 16.54 0.95 3.85
CA ASP A 114 17.46 -0.10 4.29
C ASP A 114 16.70 -1.21 5.01
N GLU A 115 17.12 -2.48 4.88
CA GLU A 115 16.40 -3.59 5.51
C GLU A 115 16.44 -3.57 7.04
N ASN A 116 17.53 -3.05 7.62
CA ASN A 116 17.68 -2.91 9.08
C ASN A 116 16.70 -1.86 9.65
N ALA A 117 16.03 -1.08 8.80
CA ALA A 117 15.01 -0.16 9.25
C ALA A 117 13.80 -0.84 9.92
N LEU A 118 13.52 -2.11 9.58
CA LEU A 118 12.45 -2.88 10.24
C LEU A 118 12.78 -3.21 11.70
N ASP A 119 14.04 -3.09 12.13
CA ASP A 119 14.40 -3.19 13.55
C ASP A 119 13.81 -2.04 14.37
N HIS A 120 13.41 -0.94 13.73
CA HIS A 120 12.74 0.19 14.37
C HIS A 120 11.22 0.13 14.28
N PHE A 121 10.65 -0.95 13.74
CA PHE A 121 9.21 -1.09 13.56
C PHE A 121 8.47 -1.04 14.89
N ASN A 122 7.54 -0.09 15.01
CA ASN A 122 6.66 0.12 16.15
C ASN A 122 7.41 0.25 17.50
N LYS A 123 8.59 0.87 17.48
CA LYS A 123 9.37 1.21 18.69
C LYS A 123 9.21 2.68 19.05
N ASP A 124 9.06 2.96 20.34
CA ASP A 124 8.92 4.32 20.87
C ASP A 124 10.03 5.26 20.37
N GLY A 125 9.63 6.46 19.93
CA GLY A 125 10.54 7.46 19.36
C GLY A 125 11.01 7.17 17.92
N GLY A 126 10.62 6.03 17.34
CA GLY A 126 10.86 5.71 15.93
C GLY A 126 9.89 6.40 14.98
N SER A 127 10.14 6.27 13.67
CA SER A 127 9.22 6.74 12.62
C SER A 127 8.59 5.60 11.81
N VAL A 128 9.01 4.36 12.05
CA VAL A 128 8.56 3.16 11.33
C VAL A 128 7.34 2.59 12.07
N GLU A 129 6.18 3.21 11.89
CA GLU A 129 4.96 2.91 12.66
C GLU A 129 4.25 1.63 12.18
N MET A 130 3.55 0.95 13.08
CA MET A 130 2.68 -0.17 12.69
C MET A 130 1.48 0.31 11.85
N ILE A 131 0.93 1.47 12.20
CA ILE A 131 -0.10 2.17 11.45
C ILE A 131 0.55 3.45 10.93
N GLY A 132 0.78 3.53 9.63
CA GLY A 132 1.55 4.62 9.04
C GLY A 132 0.97 6.01 9.35
N ALA A 133 1.85 6.97 9.58
CA ALA A 133 1.55 8.38 9.72
C ALA A 133 2.41 9.19 8.74
N GLU A 134 2.18 10.49 8.63
CA GLU A 134 2.88 11.37 7.68
C GLU A 134 4.41 11.39 7.84
N HIS A 135 4.95 11.03 9.01
CA HIS A 135 6.39 10.90 9.25
C HIS A 135 6.96 9.52 8.88
N SER A 136 6.09 8.55 8.63
CA SER A 136 6.48 7.18 8.37
C SER A 136 6.93 6.94 6.92
N PRO A 137 7.94 6.09 6.67
CA PRO A 137 8.47 5.89 5.32
C PRO A 137 7.40 5.58 4.25
N GLY A 138 7.39 6.35 3.16
CA GLY A 138 6.42 6.18 2.06
C GLY A 138 5.01 6.72 2.32
N MET A 139 4.74 7.25 3.52
CA MET A 139 3.47 7.92 3.82
C MET A 139 3.61 9.42 3.59
N GLU A 140 2.81 9.96 2.67
CA GLU A 140 2.86 11.39 2.34
C GLU A 140 1.96 12.27 3.22
N VAL A 141 0.95 11.66 3.82
CA VAL A 141 -0.04 12.30 4.69
C VAL A 141 -0.44 11.31 5.78
N THR A 142 -0.98 11.80 6.88
CA THR A 142 -1.61 10.97 7.91
C THR A 142 -2.88 10.36 7.33
N THR A 143 -2.97 9.04 7.31
CA THR A 143 -4.19 8.32 6.97
C THR A 143 -4.62 7.44 8.16
N GLY A 144 -5.33 6.34 7.94
CA GLY A 144 -5.76 5.44 9.01
C GLY A 144 -7.22 5.63 9.43
N SER A 145 -7.77 6.84 9.31
CA SER A 145 -9.21 7.00 9.09
C SER A 145 -9.47 6.71 7.61
N LEU A 146 -10.18 5.60 7.35
CA LEU A 146 -10.48 5.12 6.00
C LEU A 146 -11.15 6.22 5.14
N ALA A 147 -10.98 6.15 3.83
CA ALA A 147 -11.47 7.09 2.81
C ALA A 147 -10.88 8.51 2.80
N GLN A 148 -10.23 8.98 3.87
CA GLN A 148 -9.64 10.32 3.91
C GLN A 148 -8.47 10.50 2.92
N GLY A 149 -7.69 9.43 2.71
CA GLY A 149 -6.55 9.43 1.79
C GLY A 149 -6.94 9.83 0.37
N LEU A 150 -8.06 9.31 -0.13
CA LEU A 150 -8.55 9.63 -1.48
C LEU A 150 -8.91 11.12 -1.62
N SER A 151 -9.59 11.72 -0.63
CA SER A 151 -9.96 13.13 -0.67
C SER A 151 -8.74 14.05 -0.65
N MET A 152 -7.75 13.77 0.21
CA MET A 152 -6.50 14.54 0.25
C MET A 152 -5.73 14.43 -1.06
N ALA A 153 -5.55 13.21 -1.57
CA ALA A 153 -4.87 12.95 -2.84
C ALA A 153 -5.59 13.64 -4.02
N SER A 154 -6.92 13.65 -4.03
CA SER A 154 -7.72 14.35 -5.04
C SER A 154 -7.52 15.86 -5.00
N GLY A 155 -7.41 16.44 -3.82
CA GLY A 155 -7.05 17.86 -3.64
C GLY A 155 -5.67 18.18 -4.24
N VAL A 156 -4.68 17.33 -3.98
CA VAL A 156 -3.34 17.45 -4.58
C VAL A 156 -3.42 17.30 -6.11
N ALA A 157 -4.12 16.30 -6.62
CA ALA A 157 -4.29 16.08 -8.04
C ALA A 157 -4.93 17.29 -8.74
N PHE A 158 -5.95 17.88 -8.13
CA PHE A 158 -6.61 19.08 -8.64
C PHE A 158 -5.66 20.28 -8.69
N ALA A 159 -4.90 20.51 -7.61
CA ALA A 159 -3.92 21.59 -7.55
C ALA A 159 -2.84 21.44 -8.64
N ARG A 160 -2.26 20.24 -8.79
CA ARG A 160 -1.26 19.92 -9.81
C ARG A 160 -1.79 20.14 -11.22
N LYS A 161 -3.02 19.69 -11.49
CA LYS A 161 -3.69 19.89 -12.78
C LYS A 161 -3.84 21.38 -13.11
N ARG A 162 -4.27 22.19 -12.15
CA ARG A 162 -4.42 23.65 -12.32
C ARG A 162 -3.08 24.37 -12.48
N ALA A 163 -2.02 23.85 -11.88
CA ALA A 163 -0.66 24.35 -12.03
C ALA A 163 0.02 23.88 -13.34
N GLY A 164 -0.60 22.99 -14.11
CA GLY A 164 -0.02 22.45 -15.34
C GLY A 164 1.12 21.45 -15.13
N GLU A 165 1.25 20.91 -13.91
CA GLU A 165 2.27 19.93 -13.54
C GLU A 165 2.04 18.58 -14.25
N LYS A 166 3.12 17.85 -14.50
CA LYS A 166 3.11 16.63 -15.32
C LYS A 166 3.01 15.34 -14.51
N GLY A 167 3.56 15.34 -13.30
CA GLY A 167 3.52 14.19 -12.40
C GLY A 167 2.08 13.90 -11.95
N LYS A 168 1.75 12.63 -11.94
CA LYS A 168 0.45 12.05 -11.62
C LYS A 168 0.30 11.89 -10.11
N VAL A 169 -0.93 11.70 -9.66
CA VAL A 169 -1.22 11.28 -8.29
C VAL A 169 -1.71 9.84 -8.31
N TRP A 170 -1.06 8.98 -7.55
CA TRP A 170 -1.43 7.59 -7.35
C TRP A 170 -1.96 7.40 -5.94
N VAL A 171 -3.01 6.60 -5.80
CA VAL A 171 -3.62 6.25 -4.51
C VAL A 171 -3.75 4.74 -4.43
N TYR A 172 -3.31 4.17 -3.32
CA TYR A 172 -3.62 2.79 -2.95
C TYR A 172 -4.73 2.78 -1.89
N MET A 173 -5.78 2.00 -2.12
CA MET A 173 -6.96 1.89 -1.26
C MET A 173 -7.30 0.44 -0.98
N SER A 174 -8.09 0.17 0.07
CA SER A 174 -8.78 -1.12 0.23
C SER A 174 -10.25 -1.02 -0.17
N ASP A 175 -10.86 -2.15 -0.55
CA ASP A 175 -12.29 -2.23 -0.85
C ASP A 175 -13.20 -1.78 0.30
N GLY A 176 -12.83 -2.07 1.56
CA GLY A 176 -13.54 -1.59 2.75
C GLY A 176 -13.74 -0.07 2.79
N GLU A 177 -12.87 0.72 2.16
CA GLU A 177 -13.02 2.19 2.12
C GLU A 177 -14.22 2.65 1.29
N PHE A 178 -14.80 1.79 0.44
CA PHE A 178 -16.03 2.09 -0.29
C PHE A 178 -17.30 1.96 0.57
N GLN A 179 -17.17 1.52 1.83
CA GLN A 179 -18.24 1.58 2.81
C GLN A 179 -18.37 2.98 3.44
N GLU A 180 -17.32 3.81 3.34
CA GLU A 180 -17.34 5.19 3.81
C GLU A 180 -18.02 6.11 2.79
N GLY A 181 -18.95 6.93 3.25
CA GLY A 181 -19.67 7.90 2.42
C GLY A 181 -18.74 8.87 1.69
N GLN A 182 -17.66 9.27 2.37
CA GLN A 182 -16.65 10.20 1.86
C GLN A 182 -16.01 9.74 0.53
N THR A 183 -15.83 8.43 0.33
CA THR A 183 -15.28 7.88 -0.93
C THR A 183 -16.17 8.26 -2.12
N TRP A 184 -17.50 8.17 -1.95
CA TRP A 184 -18.47 8.47 -2.99
C TRP A 184 -18.60 9.98 -3.26
N GLU A 185 -18.54 10.80 -2.21
CA GLU A 185 -18.46 12.26 -2.34
C GLU A 185 -17.23 12.67 -3.15
N CYS A 186 -16.08 12.05 -2.86
CA CYS A 186 -14.82 12.31 -3.54
C CYS A 186 -14.86 11.91 -5.03
N LEU A 187 -15.40 10.73 -5.36
CA LEU A 187 -15.57 10.30 -6.77
C LEU A 187 -16.42 11.30 -7.57
N SER A 188 -17.53 11.77 -6.98
CA SER A 188 -18.39 12.79 -7.59
C SER A 188 -17.63 14.11 -7.82
N ALA A 189 -16.88 14.57 -6.82
CA ALA A 189 -16.07 15.77 -6.90
C ALA A 189 -14.96 15.67 -7.96
N MET A 190 -14.25 14.53 -8.02
CA MET A 190 -13.23 14.27 -9.04
C MET A 190 -13.81 14.33 -10.45
N ARG A 191 -14.98 13.73 -10.67
CA ARG A 191 -15.66 13.82 -11.97
C ARG A 191 -16.08 15.25 -12.29
N HIS A 192 -16.69 15.96 -11.35
CA HIS A 192 -17.15 17.33 -11.54
C HIS A 192 -16.00 18.28 -11.94
N HIS A 193 -14.86 18.15 -11.28
CA HIS A 193 -13.67 18.96 -11.57
C HIS A 193 -12.77 18.39 -12.67
N GLY A 194 -13.18 17.27 -13.30
CA GLY A 194 -12.44 16.62 -14.37
C GLY A 194 -11.03 16.19 -13.96
N ILE A 195 -10.82 15.73 -12.72
CA ILE A 195 -9.52 15.30 -12.20
C ILE A 195 -9.14 13.98 -12.87
N ASP A 196 -8.28 14.03 -13.89
CA ASP A 196 -7.87 12.90 -14.75
C ASP A 196 -6.38 12.56 -14.65
N ASN A 197 -5.63 13.32 -13.84
CA ASN A 197 -4.24 13.04 -13.50
C ASN A 197 -4.09 12.15 -12.26
N ILE A 198 -5.20 11.64 -11.71
CA ILE A 198 -5.23 10.72 -10.57
C ILE A 198 -5.53 9.28 -11.02
N ARG A 199 -4.85 8.32 -10.37
CA ARG A 199 -5.04 6.88 -10.55
C ARG A 199 -5.19 6.21 -9.19
N VAL A 200 -6.22 5.40 -9.04
CA VAL A 200 -6.53 4.70 -7.80
C VAL A 200 -6.42 3.21 -8.06
N ILE A 201 -5.60 2.50 -7.29
CA ILE A 201 -5.61 1.03 -7.23
C ILE A 201 -6.31 0.64 -5.93
N VAL A 202 -7.32 -0.22 -6.04
CA VAL A 202 -8.11 -0.71 -4.92
C VAL A 202 -7.80 -2.19 -4.74
N ASP A 203 -7.33 -2.56 -3.55
CA ASP A 203 -7.23 -3.95 -3.12
C ASP A 203 -8.61 -4.51 -2.80
N VAL A 204 -9.17 -5.31 -3.71
CA VAL A 204 -10.47 -5.97 -3.56
C VAL A 204 -10.27 -7.40 -3.09
N ASN A 205 -9.81 -7.53 -1.84
CA ASN A 205 -9.54 -8.83 -1.19
C ASN A 205 -10.77 -9.43 -0.49
N ARG A 206 -11.90 -8.70 -0.46
CA ARG A 206 -13.20 -9.13 0.08
C ARG A 206 -13.17 -9.46 1.58
N GLN A 207 -12.25 -8.85 2.33
CA GLN A 207 -12.08 -9.06 3.76
C GLN A 207 -11.92 -7.72 4.50
N GLN A 208 -12.51 -7.65 5.70
CA GLN A 208 -12.37 -6.53 6.62
C GLN A 208 -12.09 -7.04 8.05
N CYS A 209 -11.94 -6.12 9.01
CA CYS A 209 -11.58 -6.46 10.38
C CYS A 209 -12.52 -7.50 11.01
N ASP A 210 -13.83 -7.33 10.82
CA ASP A 210 -14.85 -8.20 11.41
C ASP A 210 -15.17 -9.47 10.60
N GLY A 211 -14.54 -9.65 9.43
CA GLY A 211 -14.66 -10.87 8.64
C GLY A 211 -14.82 -10.62 7.14
N ALA A 212 -15.52 -11.53 6.46
CA ALA A 212 -15.72 -11.44 5.02
C ALA A 212 -16.65 -10.28 4.69
N MET A 213 -16.36 -9.57 3.61
CA MET A 213 -17.13 -8.41 3.14
C MET A 213 -18.63 -8.74 3.05
N SER A 214 -18.96 -9.89 2.46
CA SER A 214 -20.32 -10.40 2.27
C SER A 214 -21.10 -10.68 3.55
N SER A 215 -20.40 -10.86 4.68
CA SER A 215 -21.02 -11.14 5.99
C SER A 215 -21.16 -9.90 6.87
N VAL A 216 -20.43 -8.83 6.58
CA VAL A 216 -20.40 -7.61 7.40
C VAL A 216 -21.13 -6.48 6.68
N GLN A 217 -20.66 -6.05 5.50
CA GLN A 217 -21.35 -5.08 4.65
C GLN A 217 -20.87 -5.22 3.19
N GLU A 218 -21.70 -5.85 2.37
CA GLU A 218 -21.40 -6.14 0.97
C GLU A 218 -21.35 -4.87 0.10
N LEU A 219 -20.47 -4.85 -0.91
CA LEU A 219 -20.30 -3.72 -1.84
C LEU A 219 -21.14 -3.86 -3.12
N TYR A 220 -21.71 -5.05 -3.35
CA TYR A 220 -22.49 -5.43 -4.53
C TYR A 220 -21.66 -5.24 -5.81
N ASP A 221 -22.27 -4.72 -6.89
CA ASP A 221 -21.55 -4.41 -8.12
C ASP A 221 -20.75 -3.10 -7.96
N LEU A 222 -19.57 -3.23 -7.36
CA LEU A 222 -18.65 -2.12 -7.16
C LEU A 222 -18.20 -1.46 -8.50
N PRO A 223 -17.85 -2.23 -9.57
CA PRO A 223 -17.53 -1.64 -10.88
C PRO A 223 -18.64 -0.76 -11.45
N GLU A 224 -19.89 -1.23 -11.43
CA GLU A 224 -21.05 -0.47 -11.92
C GLU A 224 -21.23 0.82 -11.13
N ARG A 225 -21.17 0.75 -9.80
CA ARG A 225 -21.32 1.91 -8.91
C ARG A 225 -20.24 2.96 -9.17
N ILE A 226 -18.97 2.56 -9.26
CA ILE A 226 -17.87 3.50 -9.54
C ILE A 226 -18.04 4.17 -10.91
N THR A 227 -18.47 3.41 -11.91
CA THR A 227 -18.74 3.93 -13.25
C THR A 227 -19.90 4.93 -13.23
N ALA A 228 -20.96 4.67 -12.44
CA ALA A 228 -22.10 5.57 -12.27
C ALA A 228 -21.70 6.92 -11.63
N PHE A 229 -20.66 6.95 -10.79
CA PHE A 229 -20.07 8.18 -10.24
C PHE A 229 -19.12 8.89 -11.22
N GLY A 230 -18.97 8.36 -12.44
CA GLY A 230 -18.29 9.02 -13.56
C GLY A 230 -16.79 8.76 -13.63
N ALA A 231 -16.27 7.83 -12.84
CA ALA A 231 -14.88 7.36 -12.96
C ALA A 231 -14.74 6.35 -14.10
N THR A 232 -13.55 6.29 -14.69
CA THR A 232 -13.15 5.16 -15.52
C THR A 232 -12.81 4.00 -14.58
N CYS A 233 -13.59 2.91 -14.64
CA CYS A 233 -13.38 1.73 -13.82
C CYS A 233 -12.76 0.59 -14.65
N ARG A 234 -11.74 -0.09 -14.11
CA ARG A 234 -11.20 -1.36 -14.64
C ARG A 234 -11.19 -2.38 -13.53
N SER A 235 -11.92 -3.48 -13.70
CA SER A 235 -11.88 -4.62 -12.79
C SER A 235 -11.02 -5.71 -13.40
N ILE A 236 -9.97 -6.11 -12.70
CA ILE A 236 -8.95 -7.04 -13.19
C ILE A 236 -8.64 -8.11 -12.15
N ASP A 237 -7.97 -9.18 -12.56
CA ASP A 237 -7.22 -10.02 -11.64
C ASP A 237 -6.05 -9.20 -11.07
N GLY A 238 -6.02 -9.03 -9.75
CA GLY A 238 -5.01 -8.23 -9.07
C GLY A 238 -3.64 -8.88 -8.99
N HIS A 239 -3.55 -10.18 -9.30
CA HIS A 239 -2.29 -10.94 -9.34
C HIS A 239 -1.75 -11.13 -10.76
N ASP A 240 -2.45 -10.63 -11.78
CA ASP A 240 -1.99 -10.56 -13.16
C ASP A 240 -1.34 -9.18 -13.43
N LEU A 241 0.00 -9.16 -13.45
CA LEU A 241 0.77 -7.94 -13.70
C LEU A 241 0.57 -7.38 -15.12
N ASP A 242 0.27 -8.22 -16.12
CA ASP A 242 -0.04 -7.74 -17.47
C ASP A 242 -1.41 -7.07 -17.52
N ALA A 243 -2.40 -7.59 -16.78
CA ALA A 243 -3.68 -6.94 -16.61
C ALA A 243 -3.53 -5.60 -15.87
N MET A 244 -2.66 -5.54 -14.85
CA MET A 244 -2.35 -4.32 -14.09
C MET A 244 -1.75 -3.24 -15.00
N ARG A 245 -0.73 -3.58 -15.80
CA ARG A 245 -0.10 -2.68 -16.78
C ARG A 245 -1.13 -2.11 -17.76
N LYS A 246 -1.95 -2.99 -18.37
CA LYS A 246 -3.02 -2.58 -19.31
C LYS A 246 -4.05 -1.66 -18.65
N ALA A 247 -4.42 -1.93 -17.40
CA ALA A 247 -5.38 -1.12 -16.67
C ALA A 247 -4.81 0.28 -16.37
N ALA A 248 -3.54 0.37 -15.92
CA ALA A 248 -2.85 1.63 -15.63
C ALA A 248 -2.76 2.58 -16.84
N ASP A 249 -2.67 2.02 -18.05
CA ASP A 249 -2.61 2.76 -19.31
C ASP A 249 -3.99 3.16 -19.87
N SER A 250 -5.08 2.75 -19.23
CA SER A 250 -6.44 2.95 -19.76
C SER A 250 -7.15 4.23 -19.30
N ALA A 251 -6.40 5.21 -18.79
CA ALA A 251 -6.93 6.48 -18.31
C ALA A 251 -7.64 7.27 -19.43
N GLU A 252 -8.77 7.89 -19.11
CA GLU A 252 -9.57 8.68 -20.04
C GLU A 252 -9.54 10.18 -19.67
N PRO A 253 -9.45 11.10 -20.64
CA PRO A 253 -9.51 12.53 -20.36
C PRO A 253 -10.77 12.94 -19.59
N GLY A 254 -10.60 13.79 -18.58
CA GLY A 254 -11.67 14.30 -17.73
C GLY A 254 -12.31 13.28 -16.78
N LYS A 255 -11.74 12.08 -16.62
CA LYS A 255 -12.22 11.07 -15.66
C LYS A 255 -11.09 10.58 -14.76
N PRO A 256 -11.31 10.41 -13.45
CA PRO A 256 -10.36 9.68 -12.61
C PRO A 256 -10.34 8.20 -13.04
N LEU A 257 -9.16 7.57 -12.98
CA LEU A 257 -9.01 6.13 -13.22
C LEU A 257 -9.05 5.37 -11.89
N VAL A 258 -9.94 4.39 -11.77
CA VAL A 258 -10.03 3.45 -10.65
C VAL A 258 -9.83 2.02 -11.17
N ILE A 259 -8.83 1.34 -10.62
CA ILE A 259 -8.46 -0.04 -10.92
C ILE A 259 -8.86 -0.88 -9.71
N LEU A 260 -9.88 -1.72 -9.87
CA LEU A 260 -10.27 -2.72 -8.91
C LEU A 260 -9.42 -3.98 -9.14
N ALA A 261 -8.40 -4.15 -8.32
CA ALA A 261 -7.55 -5.34 -8.32
C ALA A 261 -8.25 -6.40 -7.46
N ASN A 262 -8.88 -7.40 -8.09
CA ASN A 262 -9.49 -8.51 -7.36
C ASN A 262 -8.38 -9.46 -6.89
N THR A 263 -8.18 -9.54 -5.58
CA THR A 263 -7.03 -10.20 -4.96
C THR A 263 -7.48 -11.28 -3.98
N SER A 264 -6.53 -12.11 -3.57
CA SER A 264 -6.68 -13.09 -2.51
C SER A 264 -5.88 -12.67 -1.26
N PRO A 265 -6.50 -12.66 -0.06
CA PRO A 265 -5.81 -12.36 1.19
C PRO A 265 -4.87 -13.49 1.65
N PHE A 266 -4.65 -14.51 0.83
CA PHE A 266 -3.72 -15.62 1.06
C PHE A 266 -2.90 -15.97 -0.20
N GLN A 267 -2.86 -15.10 -1.22
CA GLN A 267 -2.01 -15.29 -2.40
C GLN A 267 -0.54 -15.53 -2.01
N GLY A 268 0.01 -16.66 -2.47
CA GLY A 268 1.39 -17.07 -2.19
C GLY A 268 1.63 -17.59 -0.77
N MET A 269 0.58 -17.69 0.05
CA MET A 269 0.62 -18.19 1.44
C MET A 269 -0.66 -19.01 1.73
N ASP A 270 -0.90 -20.06 0.95
CA ASP A 270 -2.14 -20.85 0.94
C ASP A 270 -2.51 -21.41 2.32
N PHE A 271 -1.53 -21.70 3.18
CA PHE A 271 -1.79 -22.13 4.55
C PHE A 271 -2.71 -21.15 5.33
N LEU A 272 -2.64 -19.84 5.02
CA LEU A 272 -3.48 -18.82 5.66
C LEU A 272 -4.97 -19.03 5.39
N LYS A 273 -5.36 -19.74 4.32
CA LYS A 273 -6.75 -20.07 4.02
C LYS A 273 -7.47 -20.76 5.19
N LYS A 274 -6.74 -21.50 6.03
CA LYS A 274 -7.28 -22.14 7.26
C LYS A 274 -7.90 -21.14 8.25
N ARG A 275 -7.48 -19.88 8.22
CA ARG A 275 -7.94 -18.81 9.12
C ARG A 275 -8.93 -17.86 8.47
N PHE A 276 -9.16 -17.94 7.16
CA PHE A 276 -10.12 -17.07 6.49
C PHE A 276 -11.53 -17.24 7.11
N PRO A 277 -12.29 -16.15 7.36
CA PRO A 277 -12.02 -14.75 7.02
C PRO A 277 -11.33 -13.92 8.11
N ARG A 278 -10.79 -14.56 9.16
CA ARG A 278 -10.12 -13.89 10.29
C ARG A 278 -8.61 -13.88 10.08
N LEU A 279 -8.18 -13.11 9.09
CA LEU A 279 -6.77 -12.98 8.70
C LEU A 279 -6.20 -11.57 8.85
N HIS A 280 -7.04 -10.58 9.19
CA HIS A 280 -6.70 -9.15 9.09
C HIS A 280 -5.44 -8.77 9.88
N TYR A 281 -5.25 -9.34 11.07
CA TYR A 281 -4.01 -9.29 11.82
C TYR A 281 -3.77 -10.66 12.46
N VAL A 282 -2.65 -11.28 12.13
CA VAL A 282 -2.30 -12.62 12.62
C VAL A 282 -1.66 -12.49 13.99
N ARG A 283 -2.29 -13.09 15.00
CA ARG A 283 -1.67 -13.41 16.30
C ARG A 283 -1.69 -14.92 16.50
N PHE A 284 -0.73 -15.40 17.27
CA PHE A 284 -0.61 -16.81 17.63
C PHE A 284 -1.22 -17.05 19.00
N LYS A 285 -2.06 -18.08 19.12
CA LYS A 285 -2.68 -18.52 20.37
C LYS A 285 -1.75 -19.46 21.15
N SER A 286 -0.80 -20.09 20.47
CA SER A 286 0.17 -21.01 21.06
C SER A 286 1.42 -21.11 20.21
N GLU A 287 2.52 -21.57 20.81
CA GLU A 287 3.78 -21.82 20.10
C GLU A 287 3.63 -22.93 19.05
N ALA A 288 2.77 -23.92 19.30
CA ALA A 288 2.46 -24.97 18.34
C ALA A 288 1.80 -24.42 17.06
N GLU A 289 0.83 -23.50 17.21
CA GLU A 289 0.19 -22.83 16.08
C GLU A 289 1.17 -21.95 15.31
N ARG A 290 2.08 -21.25 16.02
CA ARG A 290 3.15 -20.46 15.40
C ARG A 290 4.11 -21.35 14.61
N THR A 291 4.53 -22.47 15.18
CA THR A 291 5.43 -23.44 14.54
C THR A 291 4.79 -24.05 13.29
N GLU A 292 3.53 -24.50 13.37
CA GLU A 292 2.81 -25.08 12.22
C GLU A 292 2.71 -24.07 11.07
N MET A 293 2.35 -22.81 11.37
CA MET A 293 2.28 -21.76 10.37
C MET A 293 3.66 -21.42 9.79
N ARG A 294 4.67 -21.29 10.66
CA ARG A 294 6.05 -21.00 10.25
C ARG A 294 6.54 -22.03 9.24
N ASP A 295 6.43 -23.31 9.58
CA ASP A 295 6.99 -24.40 8.78
C ASP A 295 6.26 -24.51 7.42
N ALA A 296 4.94 -24.35 7.40
CA ALA A 296 4.16 -24.37 6.17
C ALA A 296 4.48 -23.18 5.25
N LEU A 297 4.46 -21.96 5.78
CA LEU A 297 4.71 -20.75 5.00
C LEU A 297 6.17 -20.64 4.55
N ALA A 298 7.13 -21.15 5.33
CA ALA A 298 8.53 -21.20 4.91
C ALA A 298 8.72 -22.06 3.66
N VAL A 299 8.01 -23.19 3.56
CA VAL A 299 8.00 -24.03 2.34
C VAL A 299 7.35 -23.30 1.17
N GLU A 300 6.19 -22.68 1.38
CA GLU A 300 5.45 -21.96 0.32
C GLU A 300 6.24 -20.77 -0.25
N LEU A 301 7.04 -20.09 0.58
CA LEU A 301 7.84 -18.91 0.22
C LEU A 301 9.31 -19.22 -0.10
N GLY A 302 9.73 -20.49 -0.02
CA GLY A 302 11.13 -20.89 -0.23
C GLY A 302 12.11 -20.20 0.74
N VAL A 303 11.73 -20.08 2.01
CA VAL A 303 12.53 -19.46 3.08
C VAL A 303 13.24 -20.54 3.88
N ASP A 304 14.55 -20.37 4.12
CA ASP A 304 15.26 -21.22 5.07
C ASP A 304 14.86 -20.82 6.51
N LEU A 305 14.51 -21.80 7.34
CA LEU A 305 14.13 -21.59 8.73
C LEU A 305 15.25 -20.93 9.55
N ASN A 306 16.52 -21.10 9.15
CA ASN A 306 17.64 -20.41 9.79
C ASN A 306 17.53 -18.88 9.65
N GLU A 307 16.92 -18.36 8.57
CA GLU A 307 16.67 -16.92 8.40
C GLU A 307 15.69 -16.37 9.45
N ILE A 308 14.92 -17.25 10.10
CA ILE A 308 13.98 -16.88 11.17
C ILE A 308 14.69 -16.86 12.52
N GLU A 309 15.69 -17.70 12.72
CA GLU A 309 16.42 -17.89 13.99
C GLU A 309 17.64 -16.97 14.15
N GLU A 310 18.26 -16.49 13.06
CA GLU A 310 19.46 -15.63 13.06
C GLU A 310 19.21 -14.14 13.38
N ALA A 311 18.02 -13.74 13.86
CA ALA A 311 17.67 -12.33 14.12
C ALA A 311 17.14 -12.07 15.52
#